data_AF-A0A2G5R2L0-F1
#
_entry.id   AF-A0A2G5R2L0-F1
#
_cell.length_a   1.000
_cell.length_b   1.000
_cell.length_c   1.000
_cell.angle_alpha   90.00
_cell.angle_beta   90.00
_cell.angle_gamma   90.00
#
_symmetry.space_group_name_H-M   'P 1'
#
loop_
_entity.id
_entity.type
_entity.pdbx_description
1 polymer ?
#
loop_
_entity_poly.entity_id
_entity_poly.type
_entity_poly.pdbx_seq_one_letter_code
_entity_poly.pdbx_strand_id
1 'polypeptide(L)'
;MSAALHPAALDALRRKVRALETQDRVTRAVLPFGVPPLDARLPGGGLALGALHEVAGGAEEALYGATAARFAAGILARAQGEVLWCRRQADLFAPSLAQAGLPPSRVIFADAGDEAGVLAAMEEGLRWPGLAGVIGEVGKLSMTASRRLQLAAEKSGQIAIAVRRWRRIADAADLGQPTASETRWRVSTLPSSPLPPSVPGVGRPRWFLELLRCKAGDAFDIELEACDAKGHLRLPAPLAYRPAGADAGQGRAVA
;
A
#
# COMPACT_ATOMS: atom_id res chain seq x y z
N MET A 1 37.73 -8.90 -27.36
CA MET A 1 38.11 -8.04 -26.21
C MET A 1 36.84 -7.58 -25.53
N SER A 2 36.44 -8.26 -24.44
CA SER A 2 35.25 -7.91 -23.66
C SER A 2 35.58 -6.73 -22.74
N ALA A 3 34.98 -5.58 -22.97
CA ALA A 3 35.13 -4.44 -22.09
C ALA A 3 34.40 -4.75 -20.78
N ALA A 4 35.17 -5.03 -19.72
CA ALA A 4 34.62 -5.14 -18.38
C ALA A 4 33.95 -3.80 -18.05
N LEU A 5 32.61 -3.80 -17.98
CA LEU A 5 31.84 -2.66 -17.48
C LEU A 5 32.30 -2.36 -16.06
N HIS A 6 33.12 -1.31 -15.89
CA HIS A 6 33.60 -0.88 -14.58
C HIS A 6 32.40 -0.61 -13.67
N PRO A 7 32.34 -1.18 -12.45
CA PRO A 7 31.21 -1.03 -11.53
C PRO A 7 30.81 0.44 -11.30
N ALA A 8 31.80 1.33 -11.19
CA ALA A 8 31.58 2.77 -11.05
C ALA A 8 30.88 3.42 -12.26
N ALA A 9 31.16 2.96 -13.48
CA ALA A 9 30.49 3.45 -14.69
C ALA A 9 29.04 2.96 -14.76
N LEU A 10 28.79 1.72 -14.33
CA LEU A 10 27.43 1.16 -14.23
C LEU A 10 26.60 1.90 -13.17
N ASP A 11 27.18 2.21 -12.01
CA ASP A 11 26.48 2.95 -10.95
C ASP A 11 26.27 4.42 -11.32
N ALA A 12 27.20 5.04 -12.06
CA ALA A 12 27.00 6.36 -12.63
C ALA A 12 25.87 6.37 -13.68
N LEU A 13 25.80 5.33 -14.53
CA LEU A 13 24.72 5.19 -15.50
C LEU A 13 23.37 4.94 -14.81
N ARG A 14 23.31 4.08 -13.79
CA ARG A 14 22.11 3.87 -12.97
C ARG A 14 21.63 5.16 -12.32
N ARG A 15 22.54 5.98 -11.78
CA ARG A 15 22.19 7.31 -11.24
C ARG A 15 21.65 8.25 -12.32
N LYS A 16 22.25 8.29 -13.51
CA LYS A 16 21.77 9.11 -14.63
C LYS A 16 20.40 8.65 -15.14
N VAL A 17 20.18 7.35 -15.29
CA VAL A 17 18.89 6.78 -15.66
C VAL A 17 17.85 7.11 -14.58
N ARG A 18 18.18 6.93 -13.29
CA ARG A 18 17.30 7.31 -12.18
C ARG A 18 16.95 8.80 -12.24
N ALA A 19 17.91 9.67 -12.56
CA ALA A 19 17.69 11.11 -12.69
C ALA A 19 16.77 11.50 -13.87
N LEU A 20 16.88 10.80 -15.00
CA LEU A 20 15.99 11.00 -16.15
C LEU A 20 14.57 10.47 -15.87
N GLU A 21 14.46 9.30 -15.25
CA GLU A 21 13.19 8.72 -14.82
C GLU A 21 12.51 9.58 -13.74
N THR A 22 13.28 10.28 -12.89
CA THR A 22 12.73 11.25 -11.92
C THR A 22 12.39 12.59 -12.56
N GLN A 23 13.10 13.06 -13.59
CA GLN A 23 12.77 14.31 -14.29
C GLN A 23 11.38 14.29 -14.93
N ASP A 24 11.02 13.19 -15.59
CA ASP A 24 9.67 12.97 -16.13
C ASP A 24 8.58 12.88 -15.04
N ARG A 25 8.96 12.80 -13.76
CA ARG A 25 8.05 12.75 -12.61
C ARG A 25 7.96 14.01 -11.79
N VAL A 26 8.91 14.93 -11.88
CA VAL A 26 8.77 16.25 -11.23
C VAL A 26 7.50 16.97 -11.72
N THR A 27 6.94 16.53 -12.86
CA THR A 27 5.66 16.97 -13.42
C THR A 27 4.43 16.16 -12.94
N ARG A 28 4.58 14.97 -12.35
CA ARG A 28 3.44 14.20 -11.84
C ARG A 28 3.04 14.66 -10.45
N ALA A 29 1.76 15.04 -10.32
CA ALA A 29 1.17 15.31 -9.03
C ALA A 29 1.23 14.07 -8.12
N VAL A 30 1.33 14.30 -6.81
CA VAL A 30 1.39 13.24 -5.79
C VAL A 30 0.29 13.45 -4.75
N LEU A 31 -0.11 12.37 -4.09
CA LEU A 31 -0.97 12.36 -2.92
C LEU A 31 -0.12 12.08 -1.66
N PRO A 32 0.28 13.10 -0.88
CA PRO A 32 1.08 12.93 0.34
C PRO A 32 0.26 12.22 1.41
N PHE A 33 0.83 11.31 2.20
CA PHE A 33 0.15 10.63 3.31
C PHE A 33 -0.15 11.56 4.49
N GLY A 34 0.52 12.71 4.59
CA GLY A 34 0.40 13.64 5.71
C GLY A 34 1.20 13.20 6.93
N VAL A 35 2.17 12.30 6.73
CA VAL A 35 3.07 11.79 7.77
C VAL A 35 4.50 12.10 7.32
N PRO A 36 5.13 13.17 7.84
CA PRO A 36 6.40 13.66 7.29
C PRO A 36 7.51 12.61 7.18
N PRO A 37 7.72 11.70 8.17
CA PRO A 37 8.71 10.63 8.03
C PRO A 37 8.41 9.61 6.94
N LEU A 38 7.14 9.41 6.57
CA LEU A 38 6.74 8.55 5.47
C LEU A 38 6.90 9.29 4.13
N ASP A 39 6.37 10.50 4.05
CA ASP A 39 6.35 11.31 2.83
C ASP A 39 7.77 11.64 2.36
N ALA A 40 8.70 11.94 3.29
CA ALA A 40 10.10 12.20 2.97
C ALA A 40 10.84 11.02 2.32
N ARG A 41 10.32 9.79 2.47
CA ARG A 41 10.92 8.57 1.90
C ARG A 41 10.31 8.20 0.55
N LEU A 42 9.23 8.85 0.15
CA LEU A 42 8.57 8.64 -1.14
C LEU A 42 9.07 9.66 -2.16
N PRO A 43 9.37 9.23 -3.40
CA PRO A 43 9.70 10.16 -4.48
C PRO A 43 8.60 11.20 -4.66
N GLY A 44 8.96 12.49 -4.61
CA GLY A 44 8.02 13.60 -4.74
C GLY A 44 7.17 13.90 -3.49
N GLY A 45 7.36 13.17 -2.39
CA GLY A 45 6.67 13.45 -1.12
C GLY A 45 5.31 12.77 -0.96
N GLY A 46 4.98 11.76 -1.76
CA GLY A 46 3.69 11.08 -1.69
C GLY A 46 3.50 9.96 -2.70
N LEU A 47 2.29 9.42 -2.75
CA LEU A 47 1.89 8.42 -3.73
C LEU A 47 1.67 9.09 -5.10
N ALA A 48 2.31 8.63 -6.16
CA ALA A 48 2.12 9.23 -7.49
C ALA A 48 0.65 9.17 -7.95
N LEU A 49 0.13 10.27 -8.48
CA LEU A 49 -1.12 10.25 -9.26
C LEU A 49 -0.85 9.69 -10.66
N GLY A 50 -1.89 9.22 -11.34
CA GLY A 50 -1.78 8.62 -12.67
C GLY A 50 -0.91 7.37 -12.68
N ALA A 51 -1.05 6.52 -11.66
CA ALA A 51 -0.15 5.42 -11.40
C ALA A 51 -0.86 4.22 -10.77
N LEU A 52 -0.30 3.03 -11.03
CA LEU A 52 -0.72 1.78 -10.43
C LEU A 52 0.10 1.49 -9.17
N HIS A 53 -0.60 1.23 -8.07
CA HIS A 53 -0.03 0.83 -6.80
C HIS A 53 -0.57 -0.54 -6.40
N GLU A 54 0.29 -1.38 -5.82
CA GLU A 54 -0.11 -2.68 -5.30
C GLU A 54 -0.14 -2.63 -3.77
N VAL A 55 -1.14 -3.24 -3.15
CA VAL A 55 -1.25 -3.37 -1.70
C VAL A 55 -1.65 -4.80 -1.36
N ALA A 56 -0.87 -5.46 -0.51
CA ALA A 56 -1.13 -6.82 -0.04
C ALA A 56 -1.19 -6.88 1.49
N GLY A 57 -1.95 -7.81 2.04
CA GLY A 57 -1.86 -8.16 3.46
C GLY A 57 -0.62 -9.02 3.75
N GLY A 58 -0.03 -8.86 4.92
CA GLY A 58 1.02 -9.76 5.42
C GLY A 58 0.46 -10.98 6.16
N ALA A 59 1.22 -12.08 6.19
CA ALA A 59 0.82 -13.33 6.86
C ALA A 59 -0.59 -13.80 6.44
N GLU A 60 -1.50 -14.07 7.38
CA GLU A 60 -2.86 -14.53 7.11
C GLU A 60 -3.71 -13.49 6.37
N GLU A 61 -3.41 -12.19 6.51
CA GLU A 61 -4.09 -11.12 5.77
C GLU A 61 -3.83 -11.18 4.26
N ALA A 62 -2.88 -11.98 3.79
CA ALA A 62 -2.71 -12.27 2.37
C ALA A 62 -3.96 -12.95 1.75
N LEU A 63 -4.73 -13.69 2.55
CA LEU A 63 -5.96 -14.36 2.10
C LEU A 63 -7.19 -13.46 2.21
N TYR A 64 -7.31 -12.73 3.33
CA TYR A 64 -8.50 -11.94 3.62
C TYR A 64 -8.45 -10.56 2.98
N GLY A 65 -7.26 -9.95 2.89
CA GLY A 65 -7.04 -8.65 2.28
C GLY A 65 -7.71 -7.48 3.02
N ALA A 66 -8.28 -7.69 4.22
CA ALA A 66 -9.04 -6.67 4.93
C ALA A 66 -8.18 -5.46 5.30
N THR A 67 -6.97 -5.72 5.78
CA THR A 67 -5.99 -4.69 6.14
C THR A 67 -5.50 -3.93 4.90
N ALA A 68 -5.24 -4.65 3.80
CA ALA A 68 -4.86 -4.05 2.52
C ALA A 68 -5.98 -3.18 1.93
N ALA A 69 -7.22 -3.67 1.96
CA ALA A 69 -8.40 -2.94 1.55
C ALA A 69 -8.59 -1.67 2.39
N ARG A 70 -8.43 -1.75 3.72
CA ARG A 70 -8.54 -0.59 4.61
C ARG A 70 -7.44 0.45 4.35
N PHE A 71 -6.21 0.01 4.06
CA PHE A 71 -5.13 0.90 3.66
C PHE A 71 -5.43 1.59 2.32
N ALA A 72 -5.88 0.84 1.30
CA ALA A 72 -6.29 1.38 0.00
C ALA A 72 -7.45 2.38 0.13
N ALA A 73 -8.43 2.07 0.98
CA ALA A 73 -9.55 2.95 1.27
C ALA A 73 -9.08 4.26 1.93
N GLY A 74 -8.19 4.19 2.91
CA GLY A 74 -7.61 5.37 3.55
C GLY A 74 -6.77 6.22 2.61
N ILE A 75 -6.14 5.62 1.59
CA ILE A 75 -5.48 6.37 0.51
C ILE A 75 -6.52 7.16 -0.29
N LEU A 76 -7.54 6.49 -0.86
CA LEU A 76 -8.50 7.16 -1.73
C LEU A 76 -9.52 8.05 -1.00
N ALA A 77 -9.72 7.85 0.31
CA ALA A 77 -10.49 8.75 1.16
C ALA A 77 -9.97 10.20 1.09
N ARG A 78 -8.65 10.36 0.93
CA ARG A 78 -7.94 11.65 0.87
C ARG A 78 -7.92 12.27 -0.53
N ALA A 79 -8.22 11.49 -1.56
CA ALA A 79 -8.45 12.00 -2.92
C ALA A 79 -9.88 12.53 -3.06
N GLN A 80 -10.12 13.44 -3.99
CA GLN A 80 -11.44 14.01 -4.28
C GLN A 80 -12.15 13.23 -5.39
N GLY A 81 -13.46 13.01 -5.25
CA GLY A 81 -14.29 12.31 -6.24
C GLY A 81 -14.77 10.92 -5.79
N GLU A 82 -15.42 10.19 -6.68
CA GLU A 82 -15.91 8.83 -6.43
C GLU A 82 -14.82 7.78 -6.66
N VAL A 83 -14.94 6.64 -5.99
CA VAL A 83 -14.03 5.50 -6.12
C VAL A 83 -14.77 4.33 -6.75
N LEU A 84 -14.23 3.80 -7.84
CA LEU A 84 -14.70 2.53 -8.37
C LEU A 84 -13.98 1.38 -7.65
N TRP A 85 -14.74 0.48 -7.04
CA TRP A 85 -14.22 -0.72 -6.37
C TRP A 85 -14.66 -1.97 -7.12
N CYS A 86 -13.75 -2.52 -7.92
CA CYS A 86 -13.93 -3.74 -8.69
C CYS A 86 -13.61 -4.96 -7.82
N ARG A 87 -14.62 -5.75 -7.47
CA ARG A 87 -14.46 -6.93 -6.60
C ARG A 87 -14.93 -8.19 -7.29
N ARG A 88 -14.27 -9.29 -6.93
CA ARG A 88 -14.66 -10.64 -7.38
C ARG A 88 -15.84 -11.18 -6.58
N GLN A 89 -15.94 -10.78 -5.30
CA GLN A 89 -16.94 -11.25 -4.35
C GLN A 89 -17.45 -10.06 -3.52
N ALA A 90 -18.72 -10.09 -3.15
CA ALA A 90 -19.35 -9.06 -2.33
C ALA A 90 -19.11 -9.29 -0.82
N ASP A 91 -17.84 -9.40 -0.41
CA ASP A 91 -17.44 -9.68 0.98
C ASP A 91 -16.75 -8.49 1.68
N LEU A 92 -16.76 -7.32 1.03
CA LEU A 92 -16.24 -6.09 1.59
C LEU A 92 -17.19 -5.51 2.66
N PHE A 93 -16.68 -5.29 3.87
CA PHE A 93 -17.46 -4.68 4.94
C PHE A 93 -17.47 -3.15 4.84
N ALA A 94 -18.50 -2.61 4.19
CA ALA A 94 -18.64 -1.17 3.91
C ALA A 94 -18.49 -0.25 5.15
N PRO A 95 -18.96 -0.59 6.36
CA PRO A 95 -18.71 0.24 7.54
C PRO A 95 -17.22 0.40 7.89
N SER A 96 -16.36 -0.60 7.60
CA SER A 96 -14.91 -0.46 7.79
C SER A 96 -14.29 0.55 6.82
N LEU A 97 -14.79 0.61 5.58
CA LEU A 97 -14.38 1.66 4.64
C LEU A 97 -14.76 3.05 5.13
N ALA A 98 -15.98 3.21 5.65
CA ALA A 98 -16.43 4.48 6.22
C ALA A 98 -15.55 4.91 7.39
N GLN A 99 -15.14 3.97 8.25
CA GLN A 99 -14.18 4.23 9.34
C GLN A 99 -12.77 4.59 8.84
N ALA A 100 -12.42 4.24 7.61
CA ALA A 100 -11.20 4.66 6.92
C ALA A 100 -11.37 5.99 6.16
N GLY A 101 -12.54 6.63 6.25
CA GLY A 101 -12.86 7.88 5.57
C GLY A 101 -13.39 7.75 4.16
N LEU A 102 -13.72 6.53 3.71
CA LEU A 102 -14.35 6.27 2.41
C LEU A 102 -15.81 5.81 2.62
N PRO A 103 -16.77 6.75 2.74
CA PRO A 103 -18.17 6.41 2.98
C PRO A 103 -18.79 5.72 1.75
N PRO A 104 -19.83 4.88 1.93
CA PRO A 104 -20.47 4.17 0.82
C PRO A 104 -21.00 5.08 -0.30
N SER A 105 -21.39 6.32 0.03
CA SER A 105 -21.85 7.32 -0.95
C SER A 105 -20.75 7.81 -1.90
N ARG A 106 -19.48 7.46 -1.66
CA ARG A 106 -18.34 7.74 -2.53
C ARG A 106 -17.82 6.50 -3.25
N VAL A 107 -18.46 5.34 -3.08
CA VAL A 107 -17.96 4.08 -3.63
C VAL A 107 -18.99 3.49 -4.58
N ILE A 108 -18.56 3.30 -5.83
CA ILE A 108 -19.28 2.52 -6.83
C ILE A 108 -18.71 1.11 -6.78
N PHE A 109 -19.53 0.12 -6.42
CA PHE A 109 -19.11 -1.28 -6.42
C PHE A 109 -19.38 -1.92 -7.79
N ALA A 110 -18.35 -2.53 -8.37
CA ALA A 110 -18.47 -3.36 -9.57
C ALA A 110 -18.19 -4.82 -9.21
N ASP A 111 -19.25 -5.63 -9.21
CA ASP A 111 -19.18 -7.07 -9.00
C ASP A 111 -18.85 -7.77 -10.33
N ALA A 112 -17.58 -8.17 -10.49
CA ALA A 112 -17.06 -8.63 -11.78
C ALA A 112 -16.91 -10.16 -11.90
N GLY A 113 -17.24 -10.92 -10.85
CA GLY A 113 -17.33 -12.39 -10.84
C GLY A 113 -15.98 -13.14 -10.83
N ASP A 114 -15.02 -12.74 -11.67
CA ASP A 114 -13.68 -13.32 -11.76
C ASP A 114 -12.56 -12.26 -11.86
N GLU A 115 -11.29 -12.68 -11.81
CA GLU A 115 -10.14 -11.75 -11.84
C GLU A 115 -9.99 -11.06 -13.20
N ALA A 116 -10.38 -11.71 -14.30
CA ALA A 116 -10.30 -11.11 -15.64
C ALA A 116 -11.32 -9.97 -15.78
N GLY A 117 -12.53 -10.18 -15.27
CA GLY A 117 -13.58 -9.17 -15.16
C GLY A 117 -13.17 -8.01 -14.26
N VAL A 118 -12.54 -8.28 -13.11
CA VAL A 118 -12.02 -7.21 -12.23
C VAL A 118 -11.02 -6.34 -12.99
N LEU A 119 -10.03 -6.95 -13.65
CA LEU A 119 -9.02 -6.20 -14.43
C LEU A 119 -9.66 -5.41 -15.58
N ALA A 120 -10.62 -5.98 -16.29
CA ALA A 120 -11.34 -5.30 -17.36
C ALA A 120 -12.16 -4.09 -16.83
N ALA A 121 -12.87 -4.27 -15.71
CA ALA A 121 -13.61 -3.20 -15.06
C ALA A 121 -12.70 -2.09 -14.54
N MET A 122 -11.51 -2.45 -14.03
CA MET A 122 -10.51 -1.47 -13.64
C MET A 122 -10.04 -0.62 -14.83
N GLU A 123 -9.71 -1.27 -15.96
CA GLU A 123 -9.29 -0.56 -17.16
C GLU A 123 -10.36 0.38 -17.71
N GLU A 124 -11.64 -0.02 -17.68
CA GLU A 124 -12.74 0.83 -18.12
C GLU A 124 -12.96 1.99 -17.15
N GLY A 125 -12.95 1.75 -15.84
CA GLY A 125 -13.02 2.79 -14.83
C GLY A 125 -11.92 3.84 -14.98
N LEU A 126 -10.69 3.40 -15.26
CA LEU A 126 -9.55 4.30 -15.47
C LEU A 126 -9.67 5.13 -16.75
N ARG A 127 -10.51 4.76 -17.71
CA ARG A 127 -10.78 5.58 -18.91
C ARG A 127 -11.83 6.65 -18.65
N TRP A 128 -12.63 6.51 -17.60
CA TRP A 128 -13.69 7.46 -17.29
C TRP A 128 -13.15 8.61 -16.42
N PRO A 129 -13.19 9.87 -16.89
CA PRO A 129 -12.65 11.00 -16.14
C PRO A 129 -13.50 11.31 -14.90
N GLY A 130 -12.88 11.81 -13.84
CA GLY A 130 -13.59 12.31 -12.65
C GLY A 130 -13.66 11.37 -11.44
N LEU A 131 -13.22 10.11 -11.56
CA LEU A 131 -12.99 9.26 -10.39
C LEU A 131 -11.75 9.74 -9.61
N ALA A 132 -11.83 9.63 -8.28
CA ALA A 132 -10.70 9.78 -7.37
C ALA A 132 -9.65 8.68 -7.60
N GLY A 133 -10.11 7.50 -7.95
CA GLY A 133 -9.28 6.34 -8.24
C GLY A 133 -10.09 5.07 -8.42
N VAL A 134 -9.39 4.01 -8.81
CA VAL A 134 -9.96 2.69 -9.10
C VAL A 134 -9.23 1.64 -8.28
N ILE A 135 -9.98 0.84 -7.52
CA ILE A 135 -9.47 -0.28 -6.74
C ILE A 135 -9.94 -1.58 -7.40
N GLY A 136 -9.05 -2.56 -7.54
CA GLY A 136 -9.43 -3.91 -7.92
C GLY A 136 -8.81 -4.98 -7.02
N GLU A 137 -9.60 -5.98 -6.66
CA GLU A 137 -9.16 -7.13 -5.88
C GLU A 137 -8.74 -8.29 -6.79
N VAL A 138 -7.44 -8.58 -6.84
CA VAL A 138 -6.88 -9.60 -7.74
C VAL A 138 -5.80 -10.44 -7.05
N GLY A 139 -5.85 -11.75 -7.23
CA GLY A 139 -4.79 -12.65 -6.78
C GLY A 139 -3.60 -12.61 -7.73
N LYS A 140 -3.81 -12.80 -9.03
CA LYS A 140 -2.73 -12.82 -10.03
C LYS A 140 -2.71 -11.53 -10.85
N LEU A 141 -1.55 -10.88 -10.91
CA LEU A 141 -1.34 -9.70 -11.74
C LEU A 141 -0.09 -9.86 -12.60
N SER A 142 -0.28 -10.12 -13.89
CA SER A 142 0.82 -10.27 -14.82
C SER A 142 1.48 -8.93 -15.17
N MET A 143 2.68 -8.98 -15.73
CA MET A 143 3.34 -7.79 -16.28
C MET A 143 2.49 -7.11 -17.36
N THR A 144 1.83 -7.90 -18.23
CA THR A 144 0.96 -7.36 -19.29
C THR A 144 -0.26 -6.65 -18.72
N ALA A 145 -0.96 -7.27 -17.76
CA ALA A 145 -2.14 -6.68 -17.14
C ALA A 145 -1.78 -5.41 -16.34
N SER A 146 -0.73 -5.48 -15.50
CA SER A 146 -0.25 -4.31 -14.77
C SER A 146 0.23 -3.19 -15.69
N ARG A 147 0.86 -3.49 -16.82
CA ARG A 147 1.27 -2.46 -17.79
C ARG A 147 0.08 -1.77 -18.44
N ARG A 148 -0.98 -2.50 -18.77
CA ARG A 148 -2.24 -1.91 -19.29
C ARG A 148 -2.88 -0.97 -18.28
N LEU A 149 -3.00 -1.41 -17.02
CA LEU A 149 -3.52 -0.58 -15.93
C LEU A 149 -2.66 0.66 -15.68
N GLN A 150 -1.32 0.51 -15.67
CA GLN A 150 -0.40 1.64 -15.53
C GLN A 150 -0.60 2.66 -16.64
N LEU A 151 -0.68 2.23 -17.91
CA LEU A 151 -0.89 3.15 -19.04
C LEU A 151 -2.27 3.82 -18.99
N ALA A 152 -3.31 3.11 -18.54
CA ALA A 152 -4.64 3.67 -18.35
C ALA A 152 -4.65 4.74 -17.25
N ALA A 153 -4.02 4.46 -16.10
CA ALA A 153 -3.85 5.40 -15.01
C ALA A 153 -3.04 6.63 -15.45
N GLU A 154 -1.95 6.44 -16.19
CA GLU A 154 -1.14 7.55 -16.74
C GLU A 154 -1.95 8.46 -17.65
N LYS A 155 -2.82 7.88 -18.48
CA LYS A 155 -3.66 8.64 -19.41
C LYS A 155 -4.74 9.46 -18.69
N SER A 156 -5.33 8.94 -17.62
CA SER A 156 -6.41 9.62 -16.89
C SER A 156 -5.94 10.48 -15.71
N GLY A 157 -4.71 10.27 -15.24
CA GLY A 157 -4.18 10.92 -14.03
C GLY A 157 -4.73 10.35 -12.72
N GLN A 158 -5.55 9.29 -12.77
CA GLN A 158 -6.18 8.70 -11.59
C GLN A 158 -5.24 7.72 -10.87
N ILE A 159 -5.47 7.51 -9.57
CA ILE A 159 -4.79 6.45 -8.81
C ILE A 159 -5.45 5.11 -9.14
N ALA A 160 -4.67 4.13 -9.55
CA ALA A 160 -5.09 2.74 -9.63
C ALA A 160 -4.49 1.96 -8.46
N ILE A 161 -5.28 1.17 -7.74
CA ILE A 161 -4.79 0.30 -6.67
C ILE A 161 -5.22 -1.15 -6.95
N ALA A 162 -4.25 -2.04 -7.08
CA ALA A 162 -4.48 -3.48 -7.06
C ALA A 162 -4.33 -3.99 -5.61
N VAL A 163 -5.45 -4.32 -4.97
CA VAL A 163 -5.45 -5.05 -3.70
C VAL A 163 -5.16 -6.51 -4.01
N ARG A 164 -3.98 -6.98 -3.61
CA ARG A 164 -3.50 -8.33 -3.89
C ARG A 164 -4.06 -9.29 -2.84
N ARG A 165 -4.91 -10.21 -3.28
CA ARG A 165 -5.64 -11.16 -2.42
C ARG A 165 -5.64 -12.56 -3.04
N TRP A 166 -5.02 -13.52 -2.37
CA TRP A 166 -4.85 -14.89 -2.89
C TRP A 166 -5.82 -15.88 -2.25
N ARG A 167 -6.04 -17.01 -2.93
CA ARG A 167 -6.82 -18.12 -2.39
C ARG A 167 -6.02 -19.02 -1.45
N ARG A 168 -4.69 -19.08 -1.63
CA ARG A 168 -3.78 -19.90 -0.83
C ARG A 168 -2.56 -19.09 -0.43
N ILE A 169 -2.06 -19.32 0.78
CA ILE A 169 -0.90 -18.60 1.31
C ILE A 169 0.34 -18.82 0.44
N ALA A 170 0.52 -20.04 -0.10
CA ALA A 170 1.62 -20.35 -1.00
C ALA A 170 1.63 -19.48 -2.28
N ASP A 171 0.46 -19.04 -2.74
CA ASP A 171 0.35 -18.19 -3.93
C ASP A 171 0.76 -16.73 -3.63
N ALA A 172 0.85 -16.31 -2.36
CA ALA A 172 1.25 -14.96 -1.97
C ALA A 172 2.69 -14.61 -2.36
N ALA A 173 3.52 -15.62 -2.67
CA ALA A 173 4.84 -15.42 -3.28
C ALA A 173 4.76 -14.67 -4.62
N ASP A 174 3.61 -14.70 -5.31
CA ASP A 174 3.36 -13.93 -6.53
C ASP A 174 3.50 -12.40 -6.32
N LEU A 175 3.37 -11.90 -5.09
CA LEU A 175 3.67 -10.51 -4.76
C LEU A 175 5.11 -10.12 -5.10
N GLY A 176 6.05 -11.08 -5.14
CA GLY A 176 7.43 -10.84 -5.54
C GLY A 176 7.64 -10.67 -7.04
N GLN A 177 6.68 -11.09 -7.88
CA GLN A 177 6.84 -11.10 -9.33
C GLN A 177 6.92 -9.67 -9.91
N PRO A 178 7.66 -9.46 -11.01
CA PRO A 178 7.74 -8.15 -11.65
C PRO A 178 6.38 -7.68 -12.21
N THR A 179 6.02 -6.44 -11.91
CA THR A 179 4.85 -5.75 -12.46
C THR A 179 5.24 -4.34 -12.92
N ALA A 180 4.35 -3.67 -13.64
CA ALA A 180 4.52 -2.28 -14.03
C ALA A 180 4.17 -1.28 -12.92
N SER A 181 3.82 -1.74 -11.71
CA SER A 181 3.37 -0.87 -10.62
C SER A 181 4.46 0.08 -10.15
N GLU A 182 4.03 1.27 -9.77
CA GLU A 182 4.86 2.32 -9.22
C GLU A 182 5.31 2.03 -7.79
N THR A 183 4.40 1.55 -6.94
CA THR A 183 4.73 1.08 -5.59
C THR A 183 4.10 -0.26 -5.30
N ARG A 184 4.73 -1.03 -4.42
CA ARG A 184 4.18 -2.28 -3.88
C ARG A 184 4.32 -2.32 -2.37
N TRP A 185 3.18 -2.36 -1.70
CA TRP A 185 3.08 -2.36 -0.25
C TRP A 185 2.66 -3.72 0.28
N ARG A 186 3.23 -4.10 1.43
CA ARG A 186 2.69 -5.12 2.31
C ARG A 186 2.28 -4.46 3.61
N VAL A 187 1.09 -4.80 4.09
CA VAL A 187 0.49 -4.23 5.29
C VAL A 187 0.23 -5.36 6.27
N SER A 188 0.99 -5.39 7.35
CA SER A 188 0.88 -6.40 8.40
C SER A 188 0.28 -5.78 9.66
N THR A 189 -0.61 -6.49 10.35
CA THR A 189 -1.21 -6.01 11.59
C THR A 189 -0.24 -6.16 12.77
N LEU A 190 -0.21 -5.15 13.63
CA LEU A 190 0.47 -5.17 14.93
C LEU A 190 -0.56 -5.01 16.06
N PRO A 191 -0.22 -5.41 17.31
CA PRO A 191 -1.04 -5.10 18.46
C PRO A 191 -1.40 -3.61 18.52
N SER A 192 -2.68 -3.30 18.73
CA SER A 192 -3.18 -1.93 18.81
C SER A 192 -2.46 -1.13 19.89
N SER A 193 -2.39 0.19 19.71
CA SER A 193 -1.92 1.09 20.78
C SER A 193 -2.76 0.85 22.05
N PRO A 194 -2.14 0.68 23.24
CA PRO A 194 -2.91 0.51 24.46
C PRO A 194 -3.71 1.78 24.75
N LEU A 195 -4.94 1.61 25.20
CA LEU A 195 -5.75 2.69 25.73
C LEU A 195 -5.30 3.02 27.17
N PRO A 196 -5.54 4.24 27.66
CA PRO A 196 -5.36 4.54 29.08
C PRO A 196 -6.10 3.51 29.95
N PRO A 197 -5.58 3.13 31.13
CA PRO A 197 -6.20 2.10 31.97
C PRO A 197 -7.66 2.38 32.36
N SER A 198 -8.09 3.64 32.33
CA SER A 198 -9.46 4.07 32.60
C SER A 198 -10.42 3.89 31.42
N VAL A 199 -9.93 3.57 30.23
CA VAL A 199 -10.74 3.43 29.01
C VAL A 199 -10.78 1.96 28.61
N PRO A 200 -11.91 1.26 28.78
CA PRO A 200 -12.05 -0.10 28.30
C PRO A 200 -12.06 -0.13 26.77
N GLY A 201 -11.46 -1.17 26.17
CA GLY A 201 -11.56 -1.44 24.74
C GLY A 201 -10.22 -1.70 24.06
N VAL A 202 -10.25 -1.66 22.72
CA VAL A 202 -9.10 -1.83 21.84
C VAL A 202 -8.73 -0.47 21.28
N GLY A 203 -7.46 -0.09 21.39
CA GLY A 203 -7.02 1.19 20.85
C GLY A 203 -6.92 1.16 19.33
N ARG A 204 -6.32 2.21 18.75
CA ARG A 204 -6.22 2.30 17.30
C ARG A 204 -5.39 1.12 16.77
N PRO A 205 -5.84 0.44 15.69
CA PRO A 205 -5.05 -0.60 15.06
C PRO A 205 -3.69 -0.06 14.61
N ARG A 206 -2.66 -0.88 14.72
CA ARG A 206 -1.31 -0.56 14.25
C ARG A 206 -0.94 -1.46 13.10
N TRP A 207 -0.14 -0.92 12.19
CA TRP A 207 0.35 -1.59 11.01
C TRP A 207 1.86 -1.48 10.92
N PHE A 208 2.49 -2.57 10.51
CA PHE A 208 3.82 -2.57 9.94
C PHE A 208 3.67 -2.48 8.42
N LEU A 209 4.06 -1.34 7.84
CA LEU A 209 4.01 -1.10 6.41
C LEU A 209 5.37 -1.40 5.81
N GLU A 210 5.42 -2.28 4.81
CA GLU A 210 6.62 -2.57 4.05
C GLU A 210 6.41 -2.13 2.59
N LEU A 211 7.12 -1.09 2.17
CA LEU A 211 7.27 -0.72 0.77
C LEU A 211 8.34 -1.62 0.13
N LEU A 212 7.88 -2.73 -0.44
CA LEU A 212 8.72 -3.76 -1.06
C LEU A 212 9.40 -3.26 -2.35
N ARG A 213 8.72 -2.36 -3.06
CA ARG A 213 9.21 -1.76 -4.31
C ARG A 213 8.66 -0.35 -4.42
N CYS A 214 9.54 0.59 -4.77
CA CYS A 214 9.17 1.92 -5.22
C CYS A 214 9.98 2.22 -6.47
N LYS A 215 9.34 2.47 -7.61
CA LYS A 215 10.07 2.91 -8.79
C LYS A 215 10.68 4.29 -8.51
N ALA A 216 11.97 4.45 -8.80
CA ALA A 216 12.79 5.62 -8.44
C ALA A 216 12.93 5.93 -6.94
N GLY A 217 12.40 5.11 -6.03
CA GLY A 217 12.57 5.20 -4.59
C GLY A 217 13.31 3.98 -4.03
N ASP A 218 13.62 4.02 -2.74
CA ASP A 218 14.21 2.88 -2.05
C ASP A 218 13.12 2.11 -1.31
N ALA A 219 13.31 0.80 -1.14
CA ALA A 219 12.42 -0.02 -0.33
C ALA A 219 12.59 0.33 1.15
N PHE A 220 11.51 0.21 1.91
CA PHE A 220 11.56 0.46 3.35
C PHE A 220 10.38 -0.10 4.12
N ASP A 221 10.53 -0.16 5.44
CA ASP A 221 9.46 -0.39 6.39
C ASP A 221 9.21 0.79 7.33
N ILE A 222 8.00 0.89 7.88
CA ILE A 222 7.59 1.85 8.90
C ILE A 222 6.39 1.35 9.70
N GLU A 223 6.39 1.59 11.00
CA GLU A 223 5.23 1.37 11.86
C GLU A 223 4.32 2.60 11.91
N LEU A 224 3.03 2.40 11.66
CA LEU A 224 2.01 3.45 11.70
C LEU A 224 0.75 2.96 12.39
N GLU A 225 -0.01 3.88 12.98
CA GLU A 225 -1.39 3.63 13.33
C GLU A 225 -2.28 3.74 12.09
N ALA A 226 -3.30 2.88 12.03
CA ALA A 226 -4.25 2.78 10.93
C ALA A 226 -5.00 4.09 10.66
N CYS A 227 -5.57 4.17 9.45
CA CYS A 227 -6.32 5.32 9.00
C CYS A 227 -7.53 5.64 9.90
N ASP A 228 -7.74 6.94 10.13
CA ASP A 228 -8.92 7.48 10.77
C ASP A 228 -10.09 7.66 9.80
N ALA A 229 -11.21 8.19 10.29
CA ALA A 229 -12.41 8.47 9.49
C ALA A 229 -12.22 9.59 8.43
N LYS A 230 -10.99 10.09 8.26
CA LYS A 230 -10.58 11.01 7.18
C LYS A 230 -9.47 10.42 6.30
N GLY A 231 -9.13 9.14 6.49
CA GLY A 231 -8.08 8.46 5.75
C GLY A 231 -6.65 8.74 6.24
N HIS A 232 -6.47 9.49 7.33
CA HIS A 232 -5.14 9.89 7.79
C HIS A 232 -4.48 8.82 8.67
N LEU A 233 -3.25 8.47 8.31
CA LEU A 233 -2.34 7.64 9.11
C LEU A 233 -1.70 8.49 10.23
N ARG A 234 -1.20 7.83 11.27
CA ARG A 234 -0.46 8.50 12.35
C ARG A 234 0.78 7.70 12.75
N LEU A 235 1.78 8.38 13.28
CA LEU A 235 2.87 7.70 13.97
C LEU A 235 2.32 7.16 15.30
N PRO A 236 2.69 5.93 15.71
CA PRO A 236 2.38 5.46 17.05
C PRO A 236 3.02 6.42 18.07
N ALA A 237 2.29 6.75 19.14
CA ALA A 237 2.91 7.49 20.23
C ALA A 237 4.11 6.68 20.75
N PRO A 238 5.28 7.30 20.99
CA PRO A 238 6.41 6.61 21.60
C PRO A 238 6.01 6.21 23.01
N LEU A 239 5.58 4.98 23.18
CA LEU A 239 5.38 4.36 24.47
C LEU A 239 6.66 3.60 24.80
N ALA A 240 7.25 3.93 25.95
CA ALA A 240 8.44 3.28 26.47
C ALA A 240 8.16 1.78 26.69
N TYR A 241 8.34 0.98 25.65
CA TYR A 241 8.48 -0.46 25.78
C TYR A 241 9.87 -0.73 26.34
N ARG A 242 10.06 -0.52 27.65
CA ARG A 242 11.17 -1.14 28.38
C ARG A 242 10.83 -2.64 28.40
N PRO A 243 11.59 -3.52 27.73
CA PRO A 243 11.44 -4.95 27.95
C PRO A 243 11.63 -5.18 29.44
N ALA A 244 10.77 -5.99 30.07
CA ALA A 244 10.99 -6.44 31.43
C ALA A 244 12.44 -6.94 31.52
N GLY A 245 13.25 -6.26 32.34
CA GLY A 245 14.64 -6.63 32.52
C GLY A 245 14.71 -8.08 32.95
N ALA A 246 15.68 -8.81 32.40
CA ALA A 246 16.04 -10.12 32.90
C ALA A 246 16.14 -10.05 34.43
N ASP A 247 15.40 -10.91 35.12
CA ASP A 247 15.50 -11.10 36.56
C ASP A 247 16.96 -11.37 36.92
N ALA A 248 17.62 -10.33 37.44
CA ALA A 248 18.88 -10.45 38.12
C ALA A 248 18.58 -10.85 39.57
N GLY A 249 18.88 -12.10 39.90
CA GLY A 249 19.24 -12.48 41.26
C GLY A 249 18.34 -13.51 41.93
N GLN A 250 18.65 -14.79 41.73
CA GLN A 250 18.75 -15.68 42.88
C GLN A 250 20.16 -16.26 42.92
N GLY A 251 21.00 -15.62 43.73
CA GLY A 251 22.22 -16.24 44.20
C GLY A 251 21.87 -17.47 45.04
N ARG A 252 22.52 -18.59 44.74
CA ARG A 252 22.74 -19.66 45.71
C ARG A 252 24.24 -19.89 45.78
N ALA A 253 24.81 -19.41 46.88
CA ALA A 253 26.09 -19.86 47.38
C ALA A 253 25.93 -21.26 47.99
N VAL A 254 27.04 -21.98 47.88
CA VAL A 254 27.38 -23.34 48.30
C VAL A 254 27.06 -23.63 49.78
N ALA A 255 26.58 -24.85 50.04
CA ALA A 255 27.07 -25.72 51.11
C ALA A 255 27.12 -27.16 50.56
#